data_AF-A0A2K4ZIE3-F1
#
_entry.id   AF-A0A2K4ZIE3-F1
#
_cell.length_a   1.000
_cell.length_b   1.000
_cell.length_c   1.000
_cell.angle_alpha   90.00
_cell.angle_beta   90.00
_cell.angle_gamma   90.00
#
_symmetry.space_group_name_H-M   'P 1'
#
loop_
_entity.id
_entity.type
_entity.pdbx_description
1 polymer ?
#
loop_
_entity_poly.entity_id
_entity_poly.type
_entity_poly.pdbx_seq_one_letter_code
_entity_poly.pdbx_strand_id
1 'polypeptide(L)'
;MMAITKRIYGMAAGILMAAALTGCGDGTDEVMSESSISVVEAVTITNEPVNAEPESAGSEPAGMELLYGSGQLTAEEEGEVQEAMKTLYQNLEVPEYVGEGIHMVSSAEWEETMSRGLYEGSRSYTLQEGERVLLSVHVGYDIPGNFYANICYQGEDGSLILLKQADGITWIMQTGVSEGEYDGAFEIWLIDSKNGYIAKETGTYSKGVITGEYTKSEYTGAPGEAFDLWTNREGFSYETTTVKYDEQGEIVPTPTPVPTATPTPKPTNKPAATPKPVKTPVPTQAPTPEPQPDPEPEPDPEPEPQPDPQPTPEPPQEPTPPSAGGDTDIEWSPDLM
;
A
#
# COMPACT_ATOMS: atom_id res chain seq x y z
N MET A 1 22.94 56.28 13.51
CA MET A 1 23.84 55.11 13.40
C MET A 1 23.01 53.96 12.84
N MET A 2 23.34 53.57 11.61
CA MET A 2 22.77 52.41 10.91
C MET A 2 23.21 51.12 11.60
N ALA A 3 22.29 50.19 11.79
CA ALA A 3 22.59 48.77 11.95
C ALA A 3 21.72 48.02 10.93
N ILE A 4 22.34 47.72 9.80
CA ILE A 4 21.81 46.88 8.73
C ILE A 4 22.04 45.44 9.16
N THR A 5 20.99 44.74 9.61
CA THR A 5 21.04 43.30 9.85
C THR A 5 20.50 42.58 8.62
N LYS A 6 21.44 42.19 7.75
CA LYS A 6 21.23 41.44 6.52
C LYS A 6 20.83 39.99 6.91
N ARG A 7 19.55 39.63 6.80
CA ARG A 7 19.13 38.21 6.80
C ARG A 7 19.33 37.68 5.38
N ILE A 8 20.34 36.83 5.22
CA ILE A 8 20.63 36.13 3.98
C ILE A 8 19.66 34.94 3.91
N TYR A 9 18.75 34.99 2.94
CA TYR A 9 17.99 33.84 2.45
C TYR A 9 18.99 32.89 1.78
N GLY A 10 19.14 31.69 2.33
CA GLY A 10 19.92 30.61 1.72
C GLY A 10 19.00 29.72 0.87
N MET A 11 18.84 30.11 -0.39
CA MET A 11 18.34 29.26 -1.47
C MET A 11 19.44 28.26 -1.82
N ALA A 12 19.25 26.97 -1.54
CA ALA A 12 20.21 25.92 -1.88
C ALA A 12 19.74 25.17 -3.13
N ALA A 13 20.20 25.66 -4.29
CA ALA A 13 20.28 24.88 -5.52
C ALA A 13 21.46 23.90 -5.40
N GLY A 14 21.22 22.62 -5.66
CA GLY A 14 22.23 21.56 -5.58
C GLY A 14 22.17 20.65 -6.80
N ILE A 15 22.90 21.02 -7.85
CA ILE A 15 23.31 20.14 -8.95
C ILE A 15 24.41 19.20 -8.46
N LEU A 16 24.35 17.90 -8.76
CA LEU A 16 25.51 16.99 -8.94
C LEU A 16 25.00 15.67 -9.56
N MET A 17 25.28 15.43 -10.84
CA MET A 17 26.43 14.68 -11.36
C MET A 17 26.50 13.21 -10.92
N ALA A 18 26.29 12.34 -11.90
CA ALA A 18 26.70 10.95 -11.89
C ALA A 18 28.21 10.79 -11.65
N ALA A 19 28.59 9.83 -10.81
CA ALA A 19 29.93 9.27 -10.78
C ALA A 19 29.88 7.78 -10.45
N ALA A 20 30.57 7.02 -11.30
CA ALA A 20 30.65 5.57 -11.33
C ALA A 20 31.49 4.97 -10.19
N LEU A 21 31.23 3.68 -9.97
CA LEU A 21 31.92 2.73 -9.10
C LEU A 21 33.44 2.71 -9.25
N THR A 22 34.15 2.64 -8.12
CA THR A 22 35.37 1.83 -7.95
C THR A 22 35.47 1.35 -6.52
N GLY A 23 35.54 0.02 -6.33
CA GLY A 23 35.74 -0.60 -5.03
C GLY A 23 37.20 -0.67 -4.58
N CYS A 24 37.39 -0.94 -3.29
CA CYS A 24 38.38 -1.88 -2.76
C CYS A 24 38.02 -2.12 -1.28
N GLY A 25 38.00 -3.38 -0.85
CA GLY A 25 37.68 -3.78 0.51
C GLY A 25 38.85 -3.70 1.48
N ASP A 26 38.52 -3.75 2.77
CA ASP A 26 39.26 -4.46 3.81
C ASP A 26 38.29 -4.72 4.97
N GLY A 27 38.26 -5.95 5.47
CA GLY A 27 37.32 -6.44 6.46
C GLY A 27 37.89 -6.37 7.87
N THR A 28 37.06 -6.00 8.83
CA THR A 28 37.19 -6.43 10.22
C THR A 28 35.79 -6.61 10.81
N ASP A 29 35.53 -7.82 11.30
CA ASP A 29 34.35 -8.24 12.06
C ASP A 29 34.15 -7.41 13.32
N GLU A 30 32.95 -6.85 13.53
CA GLU A 30 32.15 -7.07 14.75
C GLU A 30 30.77 -6.40 14.62
N VAL A 31 29.75 -7.15 15.05
CA VAL A 31 28.36 -6.81 15.41
C VAL A 31 27.36 -6.41 14.29
N MET A 32 26.62 -7.43 13.86
CA MET A 32 25.34 -7.36 13.16
C MET A 32 24.28 -6.61 13.98
N SER A 33 23.86 -5.45 13.48
CA SER A 33 22.51 -4.88 13.68
C SER A 33 22.29 -3.80 12.62
N GLU A 34 21.99 -4.23 11.39
CA GLU A 34 21.56 -3.31 10.32
C GLU A 34 20.13 -2.84 10.62
N SER A 35 20.03 -1.79 11.44
CA SER A 35 18.90 -0.86 11.39
C SER A 35 19.19 0.17 10.31
N SER A 36 18.82 -0.15 9.07
CA SER A 36 18.81 0.83 7.98
C SER A 36 17.64 0.53 7.05
N ILE A 37 16.44 0.89 7.51
CA ILE A 37 15.40 1.33 6.59
C ILE A 37 15.94 2.61 5.95
N SER A 38 16.20 2.55 4.64
CA SER A 38 16.50 3.72 3.84
C SER A 38 15.31 4.68 3.95
N VAL A 39 15.49 5.78 4.67
CA VAL A 39 14.59 6.93 4.61
C VAL A 39 14.61 7.43 3.17
N VAL A 40 13.59 7.10 2.40
CA VAL A 40 13.43 7.59 1.03
C VAL A 40 12.85 9.00 1.15
N GLU A 41 13.71 10.00 1.00
CA GLU A 41 13.35 11.42 1.05
C GLU A 41 12.25 11.76 0.03
N ALA A 42 11.35 12.67 0.41
CA ALA A 42 10.31 13.20 -0.45
C ALA A 42 10.92 14.03 -1.59
N VAL A 43 10.74 13.59 -2.83
CA VAL A 43 11.08 14.39 -4.02
C VAL A 43 10.05 15.50 -4.16
N THR A 44 10.48 16.74 -3.97
CA THR A 44 9.71 17.94 -4.33
C THR A 44 9.75 18.11 -5.84
N ILE A 45 8.61 17.93 -6.51
CA ILE A 45 8.47 18.24 -7.94
C ILE A 45 8.48 19.76 -8.09
N THR A 46 9.54 20.29 -8.70
CA THR A 46 9.61 21.70 -9.11
C THR A 46 9.18 21.81 -10.57
N ASN A 47 8.02 22.39 -10.83
CA ASN A 47 7.59 22.76 -12.18
C ASN A 47 8.12 24.15 -12.53
N GLU A 48 9.11 24.24 -13.43
CA GLU A 48 9.25 25.41 -14.31
C GLU A 48 8.70 25.06 -15.70
N PRO A 49 7.80 25.88 -16.28
CA PRO A 49 7.17 25.56 -17.55
C PRO A 49 8.09 25.94 -18.71
N VAL A 50 8.51 24.96 -19.51
CA VAL A 50 9.09 25.21 -20.84
C VAL A 50 7.96 25.35 -21.86
N ASN A 51 7.58 26.62 -22.05
CA ASN A 51 7.00 27.23 -23.25
C ASN A 51 6.48 26.30 -24.37
N ALA A 52 5.15 26.22 -24.50
CA ALA A 52 4.47 25.92 -25.76
C ALA A 52 3.37 26.99 -25.98
N GLU A 53 3.38 27.61 -27.15
CA GLU A 53 2.45 28.66 -27.58
C GLU A 53 1.00 28.15 -27.72
N PRO A 54 -0.01 29.06 -27.68
CA PRO A 54 -1.38 28.71 -27.36
C PRO A 54 -2.22 28.51 -28.61
N GLU A 55 -2.94 27.38 -28.72
CA GLU A 55 -4.07 27.31 -29.64
C GLU A 55 -5.34 26.73 -29.00
N SER A 56 -6.37 27.57 -29.10
CA SER A 56 -7.81 27.29 -29.12
C SER A 56 -8.51 26.83 -27.84
N ALA A 57 -9.13 27.82 -27.18
CA ALA A 57 -10.21 27.62 -26.24
C ALA A 57 -11.39 26.85 -26.86
N GLY A 58 -11.49 25.57 -26.50
CA GLY A 58 -12.74 24.81 -26.46
C GLY A 58 -13.02 24.46 -25.01
N SER A 59 -14.01 25.10 -24.40
CA SER A 59 -14.45 24.76 -23.04
C SER A 59 -15.19 23.43 -23.08
N GLU A 60 -14.47 22.32 -22.96
CA GLU A 60 -15.04 21.03 -22.59
C GLU A 60 -15.41 21.05 -21.10
N PRO A 61 -16.49 20.37 -20.68
CA PRO A 61 -16.81 20.27 -19.25
C PRO A 61 -15.62 19.61 -18.53
N ALA A 62 -15.24 20.16 -17.38
CA ALA A 62 -14.12 19.71 -16.56
C ALA A 62 -14.27 18.20 -16.25
N GLY A 63 -13.58 17.38 -17.03
CA GLY A 63 -13.42 15.96 -16.81
C GLY A 63 -12.03 15.68 -16.27
N MET A 64 -11.86 14.52 -15.64
CA MET A 64 -10.53 14.08 -15.19
C MET A 64 -9.65 13.77 -16.40
N GLU A 65 -8.58 14.54 -16.56
CA GLU A 65 -7.59 14.42 -17.62
C GLU A 65 -6.40 13.58 -17.16
N LEU A 66 -5.88 12.73 -18.05
CA LEU A 66 -4.66 11.96 -17.83
C LEU A 66 -3.49 12.64 -18.52
N LEU A 67 -2.44 12.95 -17.75
CA LEU A 67 -1.14 13.34 -18.28
C LEU A 67 -0.14 12.22 -17.99
N TYR A 68 0.76 11.94 -18.93
CA TYR A 68 1.84 11.00 -18.70
C TYR A 68 3.16 11.45 -19.33
N GLY A 69 4.26 11.03 -18.71
CA GLY A 69 5.61 11.32 -19.18
C GLY A 69 6.39 10.04 -19.41
N SER A 70 7.05 9.95 -20.58
CA SER A 70 7.85 8.82 -21.09
C SER A 70 7.04 7.71 -21.80
N GLY A 71 7.59 7.24 -22.94
CA GLY A 71 6.93 6.26 -23.82
C GLY A 71 5.87 6.87 -24.75
N GLN A 72 5.41 6.07 -25.71
CA GLN A 72 4.22 6.37 -26.52
C GLN A 72 3.21 5.27 -26.28
N LEU A 73 2.02 5.64 -25.83
CA LEU A 73 0.85 4.76 -25.76
C LEU A 73 -0.01 4.98 -27.01
N THR A 74 -0.66 3.93 -27.47
CA THR A 74 -1.77 4.04 -28.43
C THR A 74 -3.01 4.62 -27.74
N ALA A 75 -3.97 5.13 -28.51
CA ALA A 75 -5.20 5.70 -27.94
C ALA A 75 -6.04 4.67 -27.16
N GLU A 76 -5.96 3.39 -27.52
CA GLU A 76 -6.62 2.30 -26.80
C GLU A 76 -5.94 2.06 -25.45
N GLU A 77 -4.62 1.96 -25.43
CA GLU A 77 -3.84 1.78 -24.19
C GLU A 77 -3.95 2.98 -23.25
N GLU A 78 -3.97 4.20 -23.80
CA GLU A 78 -4.20 5.42 -23.02
C GLU A 78 -5.57 5.42 -22.34
N GLY A 79 -6.61 4.95 -23.04
CA GLY A 79 -7.94 4.76 -22.47
C GLY A 79 -7.95 3.75 -21.32
N GLU A 80 -7.26 2.62 -21.47
CA GLU A 80 -7.14 1.61 -20.41
C GLU A 80 -6.41 2.14 -19.18
N VAL A 81 -5.29 2.84 -19.37
CA VAL A 81 -4.56 3.50 -18.27
C VAL A 81 -5.44 4.55 -17.59
N GLN A 82 -6.19 5.34 -18.36
CA GLN A 82 -7.07 6.36 -17.78
C GLN A 82 -8.17 5.74 -16.91
N GLU A 83 -8.80 4.66 -17.35
CA GLU A 83 -9.81 3.95 -16.57
C GLU A 83 -9.20 3.28 -15.33
N ALA A 84 -8.00 2.72 -15.45
CA ALA A 84 -7.26 2.18 -14.31
C ALA A 84 -6.95 3.27 -13.26
N MET A 85 -6.46 4.44 -13.69
CA MET A 85 -6.17 5.59 -12.84
C MET A 85 -7.43 6.12 -12.14
N LYS A 86 -8.57 6.23 -12.84
CA LYS A 86 -9.85 6.65 -12.26
C LYS A 86 -10.35 5.66 -11.21
N THR A 87 -10.27 4.36 -11.51
CA THR A 87 -10.69 3.30 -10.58
C THR A 87 -9.83 3.34 -9.32
N LEU A 88 -8.51 3.49 -9.45
CA LEU A 88 -7.62 3.63 -8.31
C LEU A 88 -7.93 4.89 -7.48
N TYR A 89 -8.18 6.03 -8.13
CA TYR A 89 -8.61 7.25 -7.45
C TYR A 89 -9.87 7.02 -6.61
N GLN A 90 -10.91 6.39 -7.19
CA GLN A 90 -12.17 6.09 -6.50
C GLN A 90 -11.98 5.15 -5.30
N ASN A 91 -11.11 4.16 -5.43
CA ASN A 91 -10.79 3.23 -4.33
C ASN A 91 -10.06 3.92 -3.19
N LEU A 92 -9.15 4.87 -3.47
CA LEU A 92 -8.37 5.58 -2.46
C LEU A 92 -9.13 6.74 -1.81
N GLU A 93 -10.11 7.31 -2.50
CA GLU A 93 -10.97 8.38 -1.99
C GLU A 93 -11.84 7.94 -0.80
N VAL A 94 -12.22 6.65 -0.78
CA VAL A 94 -13.06 6.09 0.28
C VAL A 94 -12.19 5.22 1.20
N PRO A 95 -12.06 5.55 2.50
CA PRO A 95 -11.21 4.81 3.43
C PRO A 95 -11.47 3.30 3.49
N GLU A 96 -12.73 2.89 3.32
CA GLU A 96 -13.14 1.48 3.30
C GLU A 96 -12.68 0.72 2.05
N TYR A 97 -12.43 1.42 0.93
CA TYR A 97 -12.00 0.83 -0.35
C TYR A 97 -10.49 0.88 -0.56
N VAL A 98 -9.71 1.39 0.40
CA VAL A 98 -8.24 1.38 0.34
C VAL A 98 -7.69 -0.04 0.13
N GLY A 99 -8.35 -1.05 0.69
CA GLY A 99 -8.02 -2.46 0.45
C GLY A 99 -8.15 -2.87 -1.03
N GLU A 100 -9.18 -2.41 -1.72
CA GLU A 100 -9.37 -2.64 -3.16
C GLU A 100 -8.30 -1.92 -3.98
N GLY A 101 -7.86 -0.73 -3.54
CA GLY A 101 -6.71 -0.04 -4.11
C GLY A 101 -5.42 -0.87 -3.99
N ILE A 102 -5.15 -1.44 -2.81
CA ILE A 102 -4.00 -2.33 -2.58
C ILE A 102 -4.10 -3.58 -3.46
N HIS A 103 -5.28 -4.21 -3.54
CA HIS A 103 -5.50 -5.39 -4.38
C HIS A 103 -5.25 -5.09 -5.85
N MET A 104 -5.78 -3.96 -6.34
CA MET A 104 -5.60 -3.51 -7.70
C MET A 104 -4.12 -3.30 -8.04
N VAL A 105 -3.38 -2.51 -7.24
CA VAL A 105 -1.95 -2.23 -7.51
C VAL A 105 -1.09 -3.50 -7.38
N SER A 106 -1.52 -4.45 -6.55
CA SER A 106 -0.87 -5.76 -6.39
C SER A 106 -1.13 -6.74 -7.52
N SER A 107 -2.06 -6.46 -8.42
CA SER A 107 -2.45 -7.38 -9.49
C SER A 107 -1.48 -7.35 -10.67
N ALA A 108 -1.31 -8.51 -11.32
CA ALA A 108 -0.54 -8.61 -12.56
C ALA A 108 -1.17 -7.81 -13.71
N GLU A 109 -2.50 -7.69 -13.72
CA GLU A 109 -3.24 -6.88 -14.70
C GLU A 109 -2.85 -5.41 -14.59
N TRP A 110 -2.77 -4.89 -13.36
CA TRP A 110 -2.32 -3.52 -13.11
C TRP A 110 -0.88 -3.30 -13.55
N GLU A 111 0.02 -4.22 -13.20
CA GLU A 111 1.41 -4.16 -13.65
C GLU A 111 1.48 -4.05 -15.18
N GLU A 112 0.81 -4.97 -15.90
CA GLU A 112 0.83 -5.00 -17.37
C GLU A 112 0.27 -3.71 -17.96
N THR A 113 -0.91 -3.25 -17.50
CA THR A 113 -1.54 -2.04 -18.00
C THR A 113 -0.67 -0.81 -17.78
N MET A 114 -0.11 -0.65 -16.58
CA MET A 114 0.66 0.54 -16.23
C MET A 114 2.08 0.51 -16.81
N SER A 115 2.65 -0.66 -17.07
CA SER A 115 4.00 -0.83 -17.60
C SER A 115 4.06 -1.02 -19.12
N ARG A 116 2.94 -0.93 -19.85
CA ARG A 116 2.93 -1.17 -21.31
C ARG A 116 4.02 -0.40 -22.06
N GLY A 117 4.84 -1.16 -22.79
CA GLY A 117 5.96 -0.62 -23.58
C GLY A 117 7.16 -0.12 -22.75
N LEU A 118 7.18 -0.34 -21.42
CA LEU A 118 8.35 -0.10 -20.57
C LEU A 118 9.23 -1.36 -20.56
N TYR A 119 10.35 -1.29 -21.29
CA TYR A 119 11.39 -2.33 -21.22
C TYR A 119 12.44 -2.02 -20.15
N GLU A 120 12.81 -0.74 -20.00
CA GLU A 120 13.71 -0.22 -18.98
C GLU A 120 13.27 1.20 -18.59
N GLY A 121 13.46 1.58 -17.32
CA GLY A 121 13.15 2.92 -16.82
C GLY A 121 11.81 3.01 -16.10
N SER A 122 11.18 4.18 -16.17
CA SER A 122 9.94 4.47 -15.44
C SER A 122 9.01 5.40 -16.22
N ARG A 123 7.73 5.38 -15.85
CA ARG A 123 6.69 6.25 -16.38
C ARG A 123 5.91 6.88 -15.23
N SER A 124 5.59 8.16 -15.41
CA SER A 124 4.75 8.90 -14.46
C SER A 124 3.42 9.22 -15.11
N TYR A 125 2.34 8.98 -14.38
CA TYR A 125 0.97 9.29 -14.73
C TYR A 125 0.42 10.29 -13.72
N THR A 126 -0.34 11.27 -14.19
CA THR A 126 -1.01 12.28 -13.36
C THR A 126 -2.46 12.36 -13.80
N LEU A 127 -3.38 12.08 -12.90
CA LEU A 127 -4.80 12.35 -13.07
C LEU A 127 -5.11 13.72 -12.47
N GLN A 128 -5.67 14.62 -13.26
CA GLN A 128 -5.97 15.99 -12.84
C GLN A 128 -7.41 16.38 -13.19
N GLU A 129 -7.98 17.28 -12.42
CA GLU A 129 -9.25 17.95 -12.72
C GLU A 129 -9.01 19.46 -12.73
N GLY A 130 -8.97 20.05 -13.92
CA GLY A 130 -8.52 21.43 -14.11
C GLY A 130 -7.04 21.57 -13.72
N GLU A 131 -6.73 22.46 -12.76
CA GLU A 131 -5.37 22.65 -12.24
C GLU A 131 -5.05 21.78 -11.01
N ARG A 132 -6.02 21.00 -10.50
CA ARG A 132 -5.86 20.17 -9.31
C ARG A 132 -5.37 18.78 -9.68
N VAL A 133 -4.25 18.36 -9.10
CA VAL A 133 -3.78 16.98 -9.18
C VAL A 133 -4.56 16.11 -8.19
N LEU A 134 -5.20 15.05 -8.69
CA LEU A 134 -5.99 14.10 -7.89
C LEU A 134 -5.16 12.90 -7.46
N LEU A 135 -4.40 12.35 -8.42
CA LEU A 135 -3.64 11.12 -8.27
C LEU A 135 -2.38 11.20 -9.11
N SER A 136 -1.24 10.90 -8.53
CA SER A 136 0.01 10.70 -9.24
C SER A 136 0.48 9.26 -9.07
N VAL A 137 0.81 8.59 -10.16
CA VAL A 137 1.30 7.22 -10.16
C VAL A 137 2.62 7.16 -10.91
N HIS A 138 3.65 6.64 -10.27
CA HIS A 138 4.96 6.42 -10.86
C HIS A 138 5.29 4.93 -10.84
N VAL A 139 5.48 4.33 -12.01
CA VAL A 139 5.78 2.90 -12.14
C VAL A 139 7.07 2.70 -12.90
N GLY A 140 7.74 1.59 -12.63
CA GLY A 140 8.94 1.22 -13.36
C GLY A 140 9.51 -0.12 -12.92
N TYR A 141 10.67 -0.44 -13.47
CA TYR A 141 11.45 -1.61 -13.11
C TYR A 141 12.76 -1.17 -12.48
N ASP A 142 13.13 -1.79 -11.36
CA ASP A 142 14.44 -1.59 -10.75
C ASP A 142 15.56 -2.28 -11.58
N ILE A 143 16.83 -2.12 -11.17
CA ILE A 143 17.98 -2.72 -11.87
C ILE A 143 17.87 -4.26 -11.94
N PRO A 144 17.46 -4.96 -10.85
CA PRO A 144 17.12 -6.39 -10.91
C PRO A 144 15.96 -6.77 -11.85
N GLY A 145 15.11 -5.82 -12.23
CA GLY A 145 13.92 -6.06 -13.05
C GLY A 145 12.64 -6.31 -12.25
N ASN A 146 12.61 -5.99 -10.96
CA ASN A 146 11.40 -6.02 -10.15
C ASN A 146 10.56 -4.79 -10.43
N PHE A 147 9.25 -5.01 -10.62
CA PHE A 147 8.28 -3.93 -10.74
C PHE A 147 8.15 -3.16 -9.42
N TYR A 148 8.03 -1.84 -9.53
CA TYR A 148 7.62 -0.99 -8.43
C TYR A 148 6.57 0.03 -8.87
N ALA A 149 5.74 0.44 -7.92
CA ALA A 149 4.75 1.50 -8.08
C ALA A 149 4.78 2.44 -6.87
N ASN A 150 4.75 3.73 -7.13
CA ASN A 150 4.60 4.79 -6.12
C ASN A 150 3.38 5.62 -6.48
N ILE A 151 2.40 5.64 -5.59
CA ILE A 151 1.11 6.29 -5.78
C ILE A 151 0.94 7.37 -4.71
N CYS A 152 0.47 8.53 -5.12
CA CYS A 152 0.16 9.68 -4.28
C CYS A 152 -1.25 10.16 -4.60
N TYR A 153 -2.18 9.96 -3.68
CA TYR A 153 -3.55 10.47 -3.73
C TYR A 153 -3.65 11.74 -2.89
N GLN A 154 -4.33 12.77 -3.41
CA GLN A 154 -4.55 14.05 -2.74
C GLN A 154 -6.05 14.38 -2.69
N GLY A 155 -6.60 14.38 -1.48
CA GLY A 155 -7.98 14.77 -1.19
C GLY A 155 -8.18 16.30 -1.17
N GLU A 156 -9.41 16.75 -1.38
CA GLU A 156 -9.77 18.18 -1.33
C GLU A 156 -9.63 18.79 0.08
N ASP A 157 -9.73 17.95 1.11
CA ASP A 157 -9.65 18.30 2.51
C ASP A 157 -8.21 18.35 3.06
N GLY A 158 -7.21 18.14 2.21
CA GLY A 158 -5.81 18.02 2.60
C GLY A 158 -5.41 16.61 3.02
N SER A 159 -6.30 15.61 2.91
CA SER A 159 -5.95 14.21 3.11
C SER A 159 -4.95 13.74 2.05
N LEU A 160 -3.96 12.96 2.47
CA LEU A 160 -2.92 12.40 1.63
C LEU A 160 -2.83 10.89 1.86
N ILE A 161 -2.79 10.13 0.78
CA ILE A 161 -2.40 8.71 0.82
C ILE A 161 -1.18 8.50 -0.05
N LEU A 162 -0.12 7.96 0.54
CA LEU A 162 1.04 7.47 -0.18
C LEU A 162 1.01 5.95 -0.16
N LEU A 163 0.89 5.31 -1.32
CA LEU A 163 0.93 3.86 -1.47
C LEU A 163 2.15 3.49 -2.31
N LYS A 164 3.03 2.65 -1.78
CA LYS A 164 4.25 2.19 -2.43
C LYS A 164 4.25 0.69 -2.48
N GLN A 165 4.59 0.13 -3.63
CA GLN A 165 4.71 -1.29 -3.83
C GLN A 165 6.03 -1.60 -4.52
N ALA A 166 6.80 -2.53 -3.96
CA ALA A 166 8.01 -3.04 -4.58
C ALA A 166 8.37 -4.39 -3.95
N ASP A 167 8.72 -5.37 -4.78
CA ASP A 167 9.34 -6.62 -4.35
C ASP A 167 8.57 -7.38 -3.22
N GLY A 168 7.24 -7.38 -3.28
CA GLY A 168 6.37 -8.02 -2.28
C GLY A 168 6.17 -7.21 -0.99
N ILE A 169 6.64 -5.97 -0.95
CA ILE A 169 6.37 -5.01 0.12
C ILE A 169 5.30 -4.05 -0.36
N THR A 170 4.23 -3.92 0.42
CA THR A 170 3.22 -2.87 0.30
C THR A 170 3.36 -1.94 1.48
N TRP A 171 3.64 -0.68 1.23
CA TRP A 171 3.74 0.37 2.24
C TRP A 171 2.68 1.43 1.96
N ILE A 172 1.85 1.74 2.94
CA ILE A 172 0.81 2.75 2.82
C ILE A 172 0.92 3.72 3.99
N MET A 173 0.84 5.01 3.71
CA MET A 173 0.79 6.09 4.69
C MET A 173 -0.44 6.92 4.41
N GLN A 174 -1.26 7.12 5.43
CA GLN A 174 -2.41 8.03 5.41
C GLN A 174 -2.13 9.16 6.39
N THR A 175 -2.22 10.40 5.93
CA THR A 175 -1.98 11.58 6.77
C THR A 175 -2.65 12.83 6.18
N GLY A 176 -2.49 13.99 6.83
CA GLY A 176 -2.90 15.28 6.31
C GLY A 176 -1.70 16.11 5.83
N VAL A 177 -1.97 17.03 4.92
CA VAL A 177 -1.03 18.05 4.45
C VAL A 177 -1.67 19.42 4.63
N SER A 178 -0.93 20.33 5.26
CA SER A 178 -1.33 21.73 5.48
C SER A 178 -0.16 22.63 5.14
N GLU A 179 -0.39 23.69 4.36
CA GLU A 179 0.64 24.64 3.90
C GLU A 179 1.87 23.97 3.22
N GLY A 180 1.68 22.78 2.63
CA GLY A 180 2.74 22.00 1.97
C GLY A 180 3.60 21.15 2.92
N GLU A 181 3.25 21.06 4.20
CA GLU A 181 3.91 20.24 5.20
C GLU A 181 2.96 19.15 5.72
N TYR A 182 3.49 18.01 6.16
CA TYR A 182 2.66 17.01 6.84
C TYR A 182 2.11 17.58 8.15
N ASP A 183 0.82 17.46 8.34
CA ASP A 183 0.13 18.02 9.50
C ASP A 183 -1.09 17.17 9.86
N GLY A 184 -1.19 16.82 11.13
CA GLY A 184 -2.26 15.96 11.66
C GLY A 184 -1.83 14.51 11.93
N ALA A 185 -2.81 13.68 12.29
CA ALA A 185 -2.56 12.28 12.58
C ALA A 185 -2.04 11.54 11.34
N PHE A 186 -1.19 10.56 11.57
CA PHE A 186 -0.78 9.63 10.52
C PHE A 186 -0.96 8.19 10.96
N GLU A 187 -1.24 7.34 9.98
CA GLU A 187 -1.23 5.89 10.11
C GLU A 187 -0.43 5.33 8.93
N ILE A 188 0.58 4.51 9.25
CA ILE A 188 1.43 3.83 8.27
C ILE A 188 1.23 2.34 8.46
N TRP A 189 1.03 1.62 7.36
CA TRP A 189 1.12 0.17 7.33
C TRP A 189 2.23 -0.27 6.38
N LEU A 190 3.05 -1.19 6.85
CA LEU A 190 4.00 -1.94 6.03
C LEU A 190 3.58 -3.39 6.05
N ILE A 191 3.34 -3.97 4.89
CA ILE A 191 3.01 -5.37 4.68
C ILE A 191 4.10 -5.98 3.82
N ASP A 192 4.84 -6.93 4.38
CA ASP A 192 5.78 -7.77 3.66
C ASP A 192 5.13 -9.13 3.41
N SER A 193 4.64 -9.31 2.18
CA SER A 193 3.95 -10.52 1.73
C SER A 193 4.84 -11.75 1.75
N LYS A 194 6.15 -11.59 1.54
CA LYS A 194 7.11 -12.70 1.44
C LYS A 194 7.42 -13.28 2.81
N ASN A 195 7.47 -12.45 3.84
CA ASN A 195 7.78 -12.86 5.20
C ASN A 195 6.55 -12.95 6.12
N GLY A 196 5.38 -12.52 5.64
CA GLY A 196 4.16 -12.47 6.46
C GLY A 196 4.28 -11.45 7.59
N TYR A 197 5.05 -10.39 7.39
CA TYR A 197 5.31 -9.37 8.40
C TYR A 197 4.40 -8.16 8.16
N ILE A 198 3.83 -7.64 9.24
CA ILE A 198 3.01 -6.43 9.24
C ILE A 198 3.52 -5.49 10.31
N ALA A 199 3.79 -4.24 9.96
CA ALA A 199 4.00 -3.16 10.90
C ALA A 199 2.91 -2.10 10.73
N LYS A 200 2.38 -1.63 11.85
CA LYS A 200 1.52 -0.46 11.93
C LYS A 200 2.23 0.62 12.74
N GLU A 201 2.41 1.79 12.17
CA GLU A 201 2.93 2.96 12.87
C GLU A 201 1.86 4.04 12.94
N THR A 202 1.65 4.63 14.12
CA THR A 202 0.73 5.77 14.27
C THR A 202 1.39 6.88 15.05
N GLY A 203 1.04 8.10 14.71
CA GLY A 203 1.55 9.30 15.39
C GLY A 203 0.86 10.55 14.90
N THR A 204 1.46 11.70 15.19
CA THR A 204 0.96 13.00 14.76
C THR A 204 2.10 13.84 14.19
N TYR A 205 1.91 14.34 12.98
CA TYR A 205 2.76 15.37 12.42
C TYR A 205 2.27 16.76 12.86
N SER A 206 3.22 17.64 13.10
CA SER A 206 3.03 19.08 13.25
C SER A 206 4.11 19.74 12.40
N LYS A 207 3.72 20.32 11.26
CA LYS A 207 4.65 20.97 10.31
C LYS A 207 5.83 20.08 9.90
N GLY A 208 5.52 18.84 9.53
CA GLY A 208 6.50 17.83 9.10
C GLY A 208 7.27 17.15 10.24
N VAL A 209 7.05 17.54 11.50
CA VAL A 209 7.74 16.97 12.67
C VAL A 209 6.81 16.03 13.43
N ILE A 210 7.28 14.83 13.77
CA ILE A 210 6.52 13.90 14.62
C ILE A 210 6.49 14.45 16.05
N THR A 211 5.30 14.60 16.63
CA THR A 211 5.10 15.12 17.98
C THR A 211 4.12 14.24 18.76
N GLY A 212 4.19 14.28 20.08
CA GLY A 212 3.27 13.55 20.93
C GLY A 212 3.56 12.06 21.01
N GLU A 213 2.51 11.24 21.04
CA GLU A 213 2.66 9.79 21.16
C GLU A 213 2.84 9.14 19.79
N TYR A 214 3.88 8.33 19.67
CA TYR A 214 4.16 7.49 18.52
C TYR A 214 4.07 6.03 18.95
N THR A 215 3.38 5.22 18.18
CA THR A 215 3.30 3.77 18.41
C THR A 215 3.74 3.01 17.18
N LYS A 216 4.46 1.92 17.42
CA LYS A 216 4.82 0.92 16.41
C LYS A 216 4.34 -0.44 16.89
N SER A 217 3.44 -1.05 16.13
CA SER A 217 2.84 -2.35 16.38
C SER A 217 3.30 -3.33 15.31
N GLU A 218 3.88 -4.46 15.70
CA GLU A 218 4.52 -5.40 14.78
C GLU A 218 3.93 -6.80 14.94
N TYR A 219 3.75 -7.49 13.81
CA TYR A 219 3.28 -8.85 13.71
C TYR A 219 4.11 -9.62 12.69
N THR A 220 4.47 -10.86 13.01
CA THR A 220 5.14 -11.79 12.09
C THR A 220 4.36 -13.09 12.04
N GLY A 221 3.90 -13.47 10.86
CA GLY A 221 3.11 -14.66 10.61
C GLY A 221 3.64 -15.50 9.44
N ALA A 222 2.73 -16.19 8.77
CA ALA A 222 3.04 -16.89 7.52
C ALA A 222 3.00 -15.92 6.33
N PRO A 223 3.80 -16.16 5.28
CA PRO A 223 3.69 -15.43 4.02
C PRO A 223 2.28 -15.49 3.44
N GLY A 224 1.89 -14.45 2.71
CA GLY A 224 0.56 -14.34 2.12
C GLY A 224 0.42 -13.11 1.23
N GLU A 225 -0.63 -13.09 0.41
CA GLU A 225 -0.91 -11.96 -0.47
C GLU A 225 -1.14 -10.67 0.33
N ALA A 226 -0.70 -9.54 -0.21
CA ALA A 226 -0.79 -8.25 0.48
C ALA A 226 -2.24 -7.90 0.86
N PHE A 227 -3.19 -8.19 -0.04
CA PHE A 227 -4.61 -7.96 0.19
C PHE A 227 -5.20 -8.82 1.32
N ASP A 228 -4.80 -10.10 1.40
CA ASP A 228 -5.26 -11.00 2.46
C ASP A 228 -4.72 -10.58 3.82
N LEU A 229 -3.43 -10.21 3.87
CA LEU A 229 -2.78 -9.68 5.07
C LEU A 229 -3.42 -8.35 5.50
N TRP A 230 -3.72 -7.46 4.55
CA TRP A 230 -4.44 -6.21 4.80
C TRP A 230 -5.84 -6.47 5.35
N THR A 231 -6.62 -7.35 4.73
CA THR A 231 -8.00 -7.62 5.13
C THR A 231 -8.08 -8.22 6.53
N ASN A 232 -7.14 -9.11 6.88
CA ASN A 232 -7.10 -9.76 8.18
C ASN A 232 -6.32 -8.97 9.25
N ARG A 233 -5.76 -7.80 8.92
CA ARG A 233 -4.80 -7.07 9.76
C ARG A 233 -5.29 -6.80 11.18
N GLU A 234 -6.58 -6.49 11.34
CA GLU A 234 -7.19 -6.18 12.65
C GLU A 234 -7.40 -7.44 13.53
N GLY A 235 -7.32 -8.62 12.93
CA GLY A 235 -7.46 -9.91 13.63
C GLY A 235 -6.16 -10.43 14.24
N PHE A 236 -5.01 -9.82 13.95
CA PHE A 236 -3.71 -10.26 14.45
C PHE A 236 -3.37 -9.68 15.82
N SER A 237 -2.50 -10.39 16.56
CA SER A 237 -1.97 -9.93 17.84
C SER A 237 -0.60 -9.28 17.62
N TYR A 238 -0.53 -7.96 17.81
CA TYR A 238 0.70 -7.18 17.61
C TYR A 238 1.48 -6.97 18.90
N GLU A 239 2.81 -6.99 18.79
CA GLU A 239 3.69 -6.43 19.81
C GLU A 239 3.83 -4.93 19.60
N THR A 240 3.44 -4.12 20.60
CA THR A 240 3.40 -2.66 20.46
C THR A 240 4.44 -1.98 21.34
N THR A 241 5.24 -1.11 20.72
CA THR A 241 6.16 -0.19 21.40
C THR A 241 5.65 1.24 21.26
N THR A 242 5.77 2.01 22.34
CA THR A 242 5.36 3.42 22.39
C THR A 242 6.54 4.31 22.72
N VAL A 243 6.70 5.38 21.95
CA VAL A 243 7.69 6.44 22.15
C VAL A 243 6.94 7.78 22.25
N LYS A 244 7.45 8.71 23.06
CA LYS A 244 6.90 10.08 23.12
C LYS A 244 7.89 11.06 22.56
N TYR A 245 7.40 11.95 21.71
CA TYR A 245 8.13 13.06 21.11
C TYR A 245 7.62 14.38 21.69
N ASP A 246 8.54 15.31 21.93
CA ASP A 246 8.17 16.68 22.28
C ASP A 246 7.75 17.50 21.04
N GLU A 247 7.48 18.80 21.22
CA GLU A 247 7.07 19.70 20.14
C GLU A 247 8.19 20.00 19.13
N GLN A 248 9.43 19.60 19.42
CA GLN A 248 10.60 19.77 18.55
C GLN A 248 10.95 18.47 17.80
N GLY A 249 10.23 17.38 18.07
CA GLY A 249 10.51 16.06 17.48
C GLY A 249 11.63 15.30 18.19
N GLU A 250 12.00 15.70 19.41
CA GLU A 250 12.99 15.00 20.22
C GLU A 250 12.31 13.97 21.12
N ILE A 251 12.99 12.84 21.34
CA ILE A 251 12.47 11.78 22.21
C ILE A 251 12.42 12.24 23.66
N VAL A 252 11.24 12.15 24.29
CA VAL A 252 11.06 12.42 25.71
C VAL A 252 11.53 11.19 26.50
N PRO A 253 12.57 11.30 27.35
CA PRO A 253 13.06 10.16 28.10
C PRO A 253 12.01 9.67 29.08
N THR A 254 11.73 8.37 29.06
CA THR A 254 10.86 7.74 30.06
C THR A 254 11.52 7.89 31.44
N PRO A 255 10.83 8.46 32.45
CA PRO A 255 11.40 8.62 33.77
C PRO A 255 11.78 7.25 34.34
N THR A 256 13.05 7.07 34.70
CA THR A 256 13.49 5.85 35.38
C THR A 256 12.72 5.72 36.70
N PRO A 257 12.03 4.60 36.97
CA PRO A 257 11.33 4.43 38.24
C PRO A 257 12.33 4.56 39.38
N VAL A 258 12.07 5.48 40.31
CA VAL A 258 12.86 5.58 41.54
C VAL A 258 12.67 4.26 42.28
N PRO A 259 13.76 3.56 42.69
CA PRO A 259 13.65 2.28 43.38
C PRO A 259 12.80 2.47 44.63
N THR A 260 11.62 1.83 44.65
CA THR A 260 10.78 1.78 45.84
C THR A 260 11.57 1.06 46.93
N ALA A 261 11.81 1.74 48.05
CA ALA A 261 12.51 1.13 49.18
C ALA A 261 11.80 -0.17 49.58
N THR A 262 12.48 -1.30 49.44
CA THR A 262 11.97 -2.60 49.87
C THR A 262 11.60 -2.51 51.35
N PRO A 263 10.35 -2.78 51.75
CA PRO A 263 9.97 -2.73 53.15
C PRO A 263 10.84 -3.71 53.93
N THR A 264 11.55 -3.21 54.93
CA THR A 264 12.38 -4.03 55.80
C THR A 264 11.47 -5.07 56.48
N PRO A 265 11.77 -6.38 56.40
CA PRO A 265 10.90 -7.39 57.00
C PRO A 265 10.78 -7.14 58.50
N LYS A 266 9.54 -6.95 58.96
CA LYS A 266 9.22 -6.86 60.39
C LYS A 266 9.63 -8.19 61.05
N PRO A 267 10.30 -8.19 62.22
CA PRO A 267 10.71 -9.41 62.88
C PRO A 267 9.52 -10.35 63.11
N THR A 268 9.55 -11.50 62.44
CA THR A 268 8.57 -12.57 62.58
C THR A 268 8.78 -13.27 63.92
N ASN A 269 7.71 -13.38 64.71
CA ASN A 269 7.75 -14.11 65.97
C ASN A 269 8.14 -15.58 65.74
N LYS A 270 8.97 -16.10 66.65
CA LYS A 270 9.47 -17.48 66.72
C LYS A 270 8.32 -18.49 66.49
N PRO A 271 8.48 -19.50 65.61
CA PRO A 271 7.46 -20.50 65.36
C PRO A 271 7.02 -21.21 66.64
N ALA A 272 5.71 -21.23 66.88
CA ALA A 272 5.09 -22.07 67.90
C ALA A 272 5.21 -23.55 67.48
N ALA A 273 5.39 -24.43 68.48
CA ALA A 273 5.67 -25.84 68.29
C ALA A 273 4.61 -26.53 67.40
N THR A 274 5.11 -27.32 66.46
CA THR A 274 4.33 -28.11 65.49
C THR A 274 3.41 -29.10 66.21
N PRO A 275 2.08 -29.09 65.95
CA PRO A 275 1.20 -30.13 66.47
C PRO A 275 1.51 -31.48 65.82
N LYS A 276 1.40 -32.53 66.64
CA LYS A 276 1.66 -33.93 66.30
C LYS A 276 0.69 -34.40 65.19
N PRO A 277 1.15 -35.18 64.19
CA PRO A 277 0.33 -35.56 63.04
C PRO A 277 -0.91 -36.36 63.46
N VAL A 278 -2.09 -35.86 63.08
CA VAL A 278 -3.36 -36.57 63.17
C VAL A 278 -3.43 -37.54 61.99
N LYS A 279 -3.89 -38.77 62.27
CA LYS A 279 -3.98 -39.86 61.29
C LYS A 279 -4.86 -39.45 60.10
N THR A 280 -4.27 -39.55 58.91
CA THR A 280 -4.94 -39.36 57.62
C THR A 280 -6.07 -40.39 57.45
N PRO A 281 -7.32 -39.99 57.16
CA PRO A 281 -8.36 -40.94 56.76
C PRO A 281 -8.02 -41.55 55.41
N VAL A 282 -8.31 -42.86 55.27
CA VAL A 282 -8.10 -43.63 54.04
C VAL A 282 -9.01 -43.05 52.93
N PRO A 283 -8.49 -42.75 51.74
CA PRO A 283 -9.29 -42.18 50.65
C PRO A 283 -10.38 -43.16 50.23
N THR A 284 -11.62 -42.69 50.27
CA THR A 284 -12.77 -43.37 49.66
C THR A 284 -12.59 -43.31 48.15
N GLN A 285 -12.60 -44.47 47.49
CA GLN A 285 -12.43 -44.56 46.04
C GLN A 285 -13.55 -43.76 45.34
N ALA A 286 -13.15 -42.89 44.42
CA ALA A 286 -14.07 -42.17 43.54
C ALA A 286 -14.76 -43.18 42.60
N PRO A 287 -16.05 -43.00 42.28
CA PRO A 287 -16.75 -43.86 41.34
C PRO A 287 -16.08 -43.78 39.96
N THR A 288 -15.89 -44.95 39.34
CA THR A 288 -15.44 -45.10 37.96
C THR A 288 -16.36 -44.30 37.04
N PRO A 289 -15.84 -43.38 36.21
CA PRO A 289 -16.66 -42.68 35.23
C PRO A 289 -17.29 -43.68 34.26
N GLU A 290 -18.59 -43.52 34.00
CA GLU A 290 -19.30 -44.31 32.99
C GLU A 290 -18.67 -44.09 31.61
N PRO A 291 -18.59 -45.13 30.76
CA PRO A 291 -18.04 -45.02 29.42
C PRO A 291 -18.83 -43.99 28.61
N GLN A 292 -18.10 -43.04 28.03
CA GLN A 292 -18.63 -42.04 27.10
C GLN A 292 -19.28 -42.76 25.91
N PRO A 293 -20.49 -42.38 25.47
CA PRO A 293 -21.13 -42.96 24.30
C PRO A 293 -20.23 -42.79 23.06
N ASP A 294 -20.14 -43.86 22.27
CA ASP A 294 -19.44 -43.89 20.98
C ASP A 294 -19.99 -42.76 20.09
N PRO A 295 -19.14 -41.96 19.42
CA PRO A 295 -19.59 -40.94 18.48
C PRO A 295 -20.56 -41.53 17.45
N GLU A 296 -21.68 -40.84 17.27
CA GLU A 296 -22.69 -41.14 16.25
C GLU A 296 -22.01 -41.08 14.88
N PRO A 297 -22.20 -42.09 14.00
CA PRO A 297 -21.56 -42.12 12.69
C PRO A 297 -21.94 -40.88 11.89
N GLU A 298 -20.94 -40.26 11.25
CA GLU A 298 -21.15 -39.11 10.37
C GLU A 298 -22.20 -39.44 9.29
N PRO A 299 -23.08 -38.49 8.95
CA PRO A 299 -24.05 -38.68 7.88
C PRO A 299 -23.34 -38.97 6.56
N ASP A 300 -23.85 -39.98 5.85
CA ASP A 300 -23.41 -40.39 4.51
C ASP A 300 -23.41 -39.15 3.58
N PRO A 301 -22.31 -38.85 2.85
CA PRO A 301 -22.27 -37.73 1.93
C PRO A 301 -23.45 -37.76 0.96
N GLU A 302 -24.13 -36.62 0.85
CA GLU A 302 -25.21 -36.40 -0.11
C GLU A 302 -24.66 -36.65 -1.53
N PRO A 303 -25.38 -37.41 -2.38
CA PRO A 303 -24.89 -37.73 -3.71
C PRO A 303 -24.61 -36.47 -4.53
N GLU A 304 -23.43 -36.41 -5.15
CA GLU A 304 -23.03 -35.31 -6.03
C GLU A 304 -24.11 -35.04 -7.08
N PRO A 305 -24.46 -33.77 -7.33
CA PRO A 305 -25.40 -33.42 -8.39
C PRO A 305 -24.88 -33.93 -9.74
N GLN A 306 -25.73 -34.64 -10.47
CA GLN A 306 -25.41 -35.08 -11.83
C GLN A 306 -25.02 -33.86 -12.70
N PRO A 307 -24.00 -33.99 -13.55
CA PRO A 307 -23.64 -32.93 -14.47
C PRO A 307 -24.84 -32.57 -15.36
N ASP A 308 -25.09 -31.26 -15.50
CA ASP A 308 -26.09 -30.72 -16.41
C ASP A 308 -25.90 -31.30 -17.83
N PRO A 309 -26.99 -31.64 -18.54
CA PRO A 309 -26.89 -32.13 -19.90
C PRO A 309 -26.19 -31.09 -20.78
N GLN A 310 -25.11 -31.53 -21.42
CA GLN A 310 -24.34 -30.73 -22.38
C GLN A 310 -25.29 -30.10 -23.43
N PRO A 311 -25.13 -28.82 -23.78
CA PRO A 311 -25.95 -28.20 -24.81
C PRO A 311 -25.86 -28.99 -26.11
N THR A 312 -27.03 -29.33 -26.66
CA THR A 312 -27.18 -29.94 -27.98
C THR A 312 -26.49 -29.05 -29.01
N PRO A 313 -25.57 -29.58 -29.83
CA PRO A 313 -24.93 -28.78 -30.88
C PRO A 313 -25.99 -28.21 -31.83
N GLU A 314 -25.87 -26.92 -32.12
CA GLU A 314 -26.71 -26.24 -33.12
C GLU A 314 -26.58 -26.94 -34.49
N PRO A 315 -27.68 -27.06 -35.25
CA PRO A 315 -27.62 -27.64 -36.58
C PRO A 315 -26.68 -26.80 -37.49
N PRO A 316 -25.89 -27.45 -38.36
CA PRO A 316 -24.99 -26.75 -39.27
C PRO A 316 -25.79 -25.78 -40.15
N GLN A 317 -25.37 -24.52 -40.19
CA GLN A 317 -25.96 -23.53 -41.08
C GLN A 317 -25.79 -23.99 -42.53
N GLU A 318 -26.90 -24.02 -43.25
CA GLU A 318 -26.96 -24.32 -44.67
C GLU A 318 -26.17 -23.25 -45.45
N PRO A 319 -25.30 -23.62 -46.41
CA PRO A 319 -24.52 -22.64 -47.14
C PRO A 319 -25.43 -21.71 -47.95
N THR A 320 -25.32 -20.42 -47.66
CA THR A 320 -25.94 -19.34 -48.44
C THR A 320 -25.58 -19.48 -49.93
N PRO A 321 -26.56 -19.55 -50.85
CA PRO A 321 -26.28 -19.59 -52.28
C PRO A 321 -25.73 -18.23 -52.77
N PRO A 322 -24.84 -18.22 -53.77
CA PRO A 322 -24.24 -16.99 -54.28
C PRO A 322 -25.29 -16.10 -54.96
N SER A 323 -25.28 -14.82 -54.60
CA SER A 323 -26.02 -13.77 -55.28
C SER A 323 -25.50 -13.64 -56.72
N ALA A 324 -26.31 -14.09 -57.66
CA ALA A 324 -26.10 -13.92 -59.09
C ALA A 324 -27.24 -13.07 -59.66
N GLY A 325 -26.89 -11.85 -60.06
CA GLY A 325 -27.37 -11.24 -61.29
C GLY A 325 -28.70 -10.46 -61.26
N GLY A 326 -28.63 -9.24 -61.81
CA GLY A 326 -29.76 -8.43 -62.28
C GLY A 326 -29.91 -7.15 -61.48
N ASP A 327 -29.84 -5.94 -62.04
CA ASP A 327 -29.74 -5.49 -63.42
C ASP A 327 -29.08 -4.10 -63.39
N THR A 328 -28.17 -3.86 -64.33
CA THR A 328 -27.69 -2.53 -64.67
C THR A 328 -28.84 -1.75 -65.29
N ASP A 329 -29.35 -0.77 -64.56
CA ASP A 329 -30.30 0.20 -65.08
C ASP A 329 -29.59 1.16 -66.04
N ILE A 330 -30.34 1.54 -67.06
CA ILE A 330 -29.90 2.05 -68.35
C ILE A 330 -29.72 3.58 -68.27
N GLU A 331 -28.48 4.06 -68.38
CA GLU A 331 -28.20 5.46 -68.72
C GLU A 331 -27.84 5.58 -70.21
N TRP A 332 -28.89 5.83 -70.99
CA TRP A 332 -28.99 6.78 -72.10
C TRP A 332 -27.69 7.29 -72.74
N SER A 333 -27.42 6.84 -73.97
CA SER A 333 -26.60 7.57 -74.95
C SER A 333 -27.52 8.36 -75.88
N PRO A 334 -27.35 9.68 -76.06
CA PRO A 334 -27.90 10.38 -77.22
C PRO A 334 -26.91 10.33 -78.39
N ASP A 335 -27.48 10.08 -79.57
CA ASP A 335 -27.07 10.50 -80.92
C ASP A 335 -25.58 10.75 -81.22
N LEU A 336 -25.08 10.05 -82.23
CA LEU A 336 -24.26 10.67 -83.26
C LEU A 336 -24.43 9.92 -84.60
N MET A 337 -24.64 10.76 -85.62
CA MET A 337 -24.82 10.47 -87.05
C MET A 337 -23.69 9.67 -87.70
#